data_AF-A0A7W7IPT8-F1
#
_entry.id   AF-A0A7W7IPT8-F1
#
_cell.length_a   1.000
_cell.length_b   1.000
_cell.length_c   1.000
_cell.angle_alpha   90.00
_cell.angle_beta   90.00
_cell.angle_gamma   90.00
#
_symmetry.space_group_name_H-M   'P 1'
#
loop_
_entity.id
_entity.type
_entity.pdbx_description
1 polymer ?
#
loop_
_entity_poly.entity_id
_entity_poly.type
_entity_poly.pdbx_seq_one_letter_code
_entity_poly.pdbx_strand_id
1 'polypeptide(L)'
;MRRRKRAREGSTAVEFAMIALPFFVLLFGILEVGLLLLLDAVVETSVSDASRLIRTGQAQQQAMTPQLIKQKLCSQMSVFAADCPSRAYIDVRVVDAFSNPVAPDPFASGVFDSSKLDFKPGGPGDRVLVRIWYEHPIVTPFISQALSRTTDHKVWLTTSLAFRNEPYQ
;
A
#
# COMPACT_ATOMS: atom_id res chain seq x y z
N MET A 1 53.73 -29.41 -8.94
CA MET A 1 52.79 -28.59 -9.74
C MET A 1 51.38 -28.39 -9.12
N ARG A 2 51.13 -28.69 -7.83
CA ARG A 2 49.76 -28.64 -7.25
C ARG A 2 49.32 -27.27 -6.67
N ARG A 3 50.21 -26.28 -6.63
CA ARG A 3 49.95 -24.96 -5.99
C ARG A 3 49.44 -23.86 -6.94
N ARG A 4 49.49 -24.07 -8.26
CA ARG A 4 49.05 -23.08 -9.27
C ARG A 4 47.60 -23.23 -9.74
N LYS A 5 46.95 -24.39 -9.57
CA LYS A 5 45.54 -24.57 -9.95
C LYS A 5 44.59 -23.79 -9.03
N ARG A 6 44.85 -23.82 -7.72
CA ARG A 6 44.05 -23.16 -6.68
C ARG A 6 44.04 -21.62 -6.77
N ALA A 7 45.12 -21.02 -7.30
CA ALA A 7 45.23 -19.57 -7.46
C ALA A 7 44.44 -19.04 -8.68
N ARG A 8 44.31 -19.84 -9.75
CA ARG A 8 43.49 -19.50 -10.92
C ARG A 8 41.99 -19.58 -10.62
N GLU A 9 41.58 -20.59 -9.85
CA GLU A 9 40.19 -20.77 -9.42
C GLU A 9 39.69 -19.60 -8.55
N GLY A 10 40.55 -19.01 -7.72
CA GLY A 10 40.22 -17.79 -6.95
C GLY A 10 40.04 -16.55 -7.82
N SER A 11 40.85 -16.37 -8.86
CA SER A 11 40.72 -15.23 -9.81
C SER A 11 39.42 -15.31 -10.61
N THR A 12 39.07 -16.49 -11.10
CA THR A 12 37.82 -16.70 -11.84
C THR A 12 36.58 -16.56 -10.96
N ALA A 13 36.67 -16.89 -9.67
CA ALA A 13 35.59 -16.67 -8.73
C ALA A 13 35.31 -15.17 -8.49
N VAL A 14 36.36 -14.35 -8.43
CA VAL A 14 36.23 -12.88 -8.27
C VAL A 14 35.66 -12.24 -9.54
N GLU A 15 36.10 -12.67 -10.73
CA GLU A 15 35.55 -12.20 -12.01
C GLU A 15 34.06 -12.52 -12.16
N PHE A 16 33.65 -13.74 -11.77
CA PHE A 16 32.24 -14.12 -11.78
C PHE A 16 31.43 -13.32 -10.75
N ALA A 17 31.97 -13.10 -9.55
CA ALA A 17 31.29 -12.33 -8.51
C ALA A 17 31.03 -10.87 -8.93
N MET A 18 31.95 -10.26 -9.69
CA MET A 18 31.79 -8.89 -10.21
C MET A 18 30.60 -8.75 -11.17
N ILE A 19 30.22 -9.81 -11.88
CA ILE A 19 29.06 -9.81 -12.80
C ILE A 19 27.80 -10.35 -12.11
N ALA A 20 27.95 -11.37 -11.27
CA ALA A 20 26.85 -11.99 -10.56
C ALA A 20 26.19 -11.01 -9.57
N LEU A 21 26.98 -10.19 -8.88
CA LEU A 21 26.47 -9.23 -7.90
C LEU A 21 25.46 -8.23 -8.53
N PRO A 22 25.80 -7.44 -9.58
CA PRO A 22 24.85 -6.52 -10.19
C PRO A 22 23.65 -7.26 -10.83
N PHE A 23 23.85 -8.48 -11.35
CA PHE A 23 22.76 -9.30 -11.88
C PHE A 23 21.74 -9.65 -10.79
N PHE A 24 22.17 -10.12 -9.62
CA PHE A 24 21.26 -10.44 -8.53
C PHE A 24 20.57 -9.21 -7.95
N VAL A 25 21.26 -8.06 -7.88
CA VAL A 25 20.63 -6.79 -7.48
C VAL A 25 19.50 -6.43 -8.43
N LEU A 26 19.73 -6.50 -9.74
CA LEU A 26 18.69 -6.25 -10.73
C LEU A 26 17.54 -7.27 -10.63
N LEU A 27 17.86 -8.56 -10.48
CA LEU A 27 16.87 -9.63 -10.37
C LEU A 27 15.94 -9.41 -9.17
N PHE A 28 16.49 -9.16 -7.98
CA PHE A 28 15.69 -8.88 -6.79
C PHE A 28 14.92 -7.58 -6.93
N GLY A 29 15.48 -6.57 -7.59
CA GLY A 29 14.76 -5.34 -7.86
C GLY A 29 13.52 -5.55 -8.74
N ILE A 30 13.64 -6.36 -9.80
CA ILE A 30 12.49 -6.72 -10.66
C ILE A 30 11.44 -7.49 -9.86
N LEU A 31 11.85 -8.46 -9.04
CA LEU A 31 10.94 -9.23 -8.18
C LEU A 31 10.22 -8.35 -7.16
N GLU A 32 10.92 -7.39 -6.56
CA GLU A 32 10.34 -6.47 -5.56
C GLU A 32 9.34 -5.51 -6.22
N VAL A 33 9.64 -4.96 -7.40
CA VAL A 33 8.67 -4.16 -8.16
C VAL A 33 7.45 -4.99 -8.56
N GLY A 34 7.65 -6.24 -8.99
CA GLY A 34 6.55 -7.16 -9.27
C GLY A 34 5.66 -7.42 -8.05
N LEU A 35 6.27 -7.56 -6.87
CA LEU A 35 5.55 -7.72 -5.60
C LEU A 35 4.76 -6.45 -5.23
N LEU A 36 5.34 -5.27 -5.43
CA LEU A 36 4.67 -3.99 -5.19
C LEU A 36 3.42 -3.82 -6.07
N LEU A 37 3.53 -4.14 -7.37
CA LEU A 37 2.40 -4.08 -8.29
C LEU A 37 1.31 -5.10 -7.94
N LEU A 38 1.71 -6.30 -7.51
CA LEU A 38 0.77 -7.30 -7.01
C LEU A 38 0.04 -6.80 -5.75
N LEU A 39 0.77 -6.22 -4.81
CA LEU A 39 0.20 -5.66 -3.59
C LEU A 39 -0.76 -4.51 -3.92
N ASP A 40 -0.41 -3.62 -4.84
CA ASP A 40 -1.26 -2.51 -5.28
C ASP A 40 -2.60 -3.02 -5.83
N ALA A 41 -2.58 -4.00 -6.75
CA ALA A 41 -3.78 -4.62 -7.29
C ALA A 41 -4.65 -5.31 -6.22
N VAL A 42 -4.02 -5.98 -5.24
CA VAL A 42 -4.72 -6.61 -4.11
C VAL A 42 -5.35 -5.54 -3.21
N VAL A 43 -4.64 -4.45 -2.92
CA VAL A 43 -5.17 -3.32 -2.15
C VAL A 43 -6.37 -2.74 -2.87
N GLU A 44 -6.27 -2.41 -4.17
CA GLU A 44 -7.39 -1.88 -4.96
C GLU A 44 -8.65 -2.75 -4.89
N THR A 45 -8.47 -4.07 -5.06
CA THR A 45 -9.56 -5.05 -4.96
C THR A 45 -10.18 -5.03 -3.56
N SER A 46 -9.35 -5.06 -2.51
CA SER A 46 -9.83 -5.01 -1.12
C SER A 46 -10.56 -3.71 -0.77
N VAL A 47 -10.08 -2.56 -1.29
CA VAL A 47 -10.72 -1.25 -1.10
C VAL A 47 -12.08 -1.23 -1.76
N SER A 48 -12.20 -1.78 -2.98
CA SER A 48 -13.47 -1.89 -3.70
C SER A 48 -14.51 -2.66 -2.88
N ASP A 49 -14.13 -3.82 -2.33
CA ASP A 49 -15.04 -4.63 -1.51
C ASP A 49 -15.42 -3.96 -0.18
N ALA A 50 -14.45 -3.36 0.52
CA ALA A 50 -14.72 -2.60 1.74
C ALA A 50 -15.62 -1.37 1.46
N SER A 51 -15.41 -0.71 0.32
CA SER A 51 -16.20 0.43 -0.12
C SER A 51 -17.65 0.06 -0.42
N ARG A 52 -17.92 -1.17 -0.92
CA ARG A 52 -19.30 -1.64 -1.12
C ARG A 52 -20.08 -1.69 0.20
N LEU A 53 -19.44 -2.08 1.31
CA LEU A 53 -20.10 -2.08 2.62
C LEU A 53 -20.57 -0.68 3.03
N ILE A 54 -19.79 0.35 2.71
CA ILE A 54 -20.14 1.76 2.96
C ILE A 54 -21.19 2.22 1.96
N ARG A 55 -21.00 1.93 0.67
CA ARG A 55 -21.87 2.36 -0.42
C ARG A 55 -23.30 1.85 -0.27
N THR A 56 -23.47 0.59 0.14
CA THR A 56 -24.79 -0.03 0.31
C THR A 56 -25.40 0.24 1.69
N GLY A 57 -24.77 1.07 2.55
CA GLY A 57 -25.29 1.38 3.88
C GLY A 57 -25.06 0.30 4.95
N GLN A 58 -24.42 -0.83 4.64
CA GLN A 58 -24.20 -1.92 5.61
C GLN A 58 -23.33 -1.47 6.77
N ALA A 59 -22.29 -0.69 6.50
CA ALA A 59 -21.42 -0.13 7.53
C ALA A 59 -22.18 0.78 8.51
N GLN A 60 -23.12 1.56 7.98
CA GLN A 60 -23.93 2.52 8.74
C GLN A 60 -25.02 1.80 9.55
N GLN A 61 -25.77 0.90 8.91
CA GLN A 61 -26.86 0.14 9.54
C GLN A 61 -26.36 -0.77 10.66
N GLN A 62 -25.15 -1.34 10.52
CA GLN A 62 -24.55 -2.21 11.52
C GLN A 62 -23.64 -1.45 12.50
N ALA A 63 -23.60 -0.11 12.43
CA ALA A 63 -22.72 0.74 13.24
C ALA A 63 -21.26 0.23 13.27
N MET A 64 -20.74 -0.16 12.11
CA MET A 64 -19.40 -0.72 11.99
C MET A 64 -18.35 0.31 12.40
N THR A 65 -17.41 -0.13 13.22
CA THR A 65 -16.26 0.68 13.61
C THR A 65 -15.22 0.72 12.49
N PRO A 66 -14.36 1.75 12.42
CA PRO A 66 -13.25 1.79 11.46
C PRO A 66 -12.34 0.56 11.57
N GLN A 67 -12.17 0.01 12.78
CA GLN A 67 -11.39 -1.21 13.03
C GLN A 67 -12.03 -2.43 12.38
N LEU A 68 -13.36 -2.54 12.41
CA LEU A 68 -14.07 -3.64 11.77
C LEU A 68 -13.99 -3.56 10.25
N ILE A 69 -14.14 -2.36 9.66
CA ILE A 69 -13.93 -2.17 8.21
C ILE A 69 -12.50 -2.54 7.81
N LYS A 70 -11.52 -2.09 8.59
CA LYS A 70 -10.11 -2.45 8.37
C LYS A 70 -9.88 -3.95 8.45
N GLN A 71 -10.51 -4.64 9.40
CA GLN A 71 -10.43 -6.10 9.48
C GLN A 71 -11.03 -6.77 8.24
N LYS A 72 -12.19 -6.29 7.76
CA LYS A 72 -12.81 -6.80 6.52
C LYS A 72 -11.91 -6.58 5.31
N LEU A 73 -11.30 -5.40 5.19
CA LEU A 73 -10.32 -5.10 4.15
C LEU A 73 -9.13 -6.07 4.20
N CYS A 74 -8.48 -6.19 5.37
CA CYS A 74 -7.31 -7.04 5.54
C CYS A 74 -7.62 -8.53 5.27
N SER A 75 -8.84 -8.99 5.57
CA SER A 75 -9.25 -10.37 5.27
C SER A 75 -9.25 -10.71 3.78
N GLN A 76 -9.37 -9.72 2.90
CA GLN A 76 -9.34 -9.88 1.44
C GLN A 76 -7.93 -9.85 0.84
N MET A 77 -6.90 -9.54 1.65
CA MET A 77 -5.53 -9.36 1.15
C MET A 77 -4.69 -10.65 1.09
N SER A 78 -5.30 -11.83 1.30
CA SER A 78 -4.66 -13.15 1.17
C SER A 78 -3.32 -13.22 1.93
N VAL A 79 -2.19 -13.42 1.22
CA VAL A 79 -0.84 -13.52 1.79
C VAL A 79 -0.43 -12.27 2.60
N PHE A 80 -0.99 -11.10 2.27
CA PHE A 80 -0.70 -9.84 2.97
C PHE A 80 -1.63 -9.57 4.15
N ALA A 81 -2.59 -10.46 4.43
CA ALA A 81 -3.61 -10.26 5.46
C ALA A 81 -3.03 -10.12 6.88
N ALA A 82 -1.94 -10.81 7.19
CA ALA A 82 -1.32 -10.79 8.52
C ALA A 82 -0.69 -9.42 8.85
N ASP A 83 -0.08 -8.78 7.86
CA ASP A 83 0.61 -7.50 8.02
C ASP A 83 -0.30 -6.28 7.82
N CYS A 84 -1.42 -6.46 7.12
CA CYS A 84 -2.35 -5.38 6.80
C CYS A 84 -2.84 -4.58 8.03
N PRO A 85 -3.17 -5.20 9.19
CA PRO A 85 -3.66 -4.45 10.35
C PRO A 85 -2.68 -3.42 10.91
N SER A 86 -1.37 -3.61 10.73
CA SER A 86 -0.37 -2.62 11.18
C SER A 86 0.02 -1.64 10.08
N ARG A 87 -0.16 -1.99 8.80
CA ARG A 87 0.32 -1.24 7.64
C ARG A 87 -0.74 -0.41 6.92
N ALA A 88 -2.01 -0.79 7.01
CA ALA A 88 -3.11 -0.12 6.32
C ALA A 88 -3.76 0.96 7.19
N TYR A 89 -4.02 2.13 6.62
CA TYR A 89 -4.73 3.23 7.25
C TYR A 89 -5.88 3.66 6.36
N ILE A 90 -7.07 3.78 6.95
CA ILE A 90 -8.31 4.04 6.20
C ILE A 90 -8.80 5.42 6.57
N ASP A 91 -9.18 6.19 5.56
CA ASP A 91 -9.80 7.49 5.68
C ASP A 91 -11.09 7.50 4.84
N VAL A 92 -12.21 7.71 5.51
CA VAL A 92 -13.54 7.73 4.89
C VAL A 92 -14.19 9.06 5.22
N ARG A 93 -14.59 9.81 4.20
CA ARG A 93 -15.16 11.15 4.39
C ARG A 93 -16.30 11.41 3.44
N VAL A 94 -17.27 12.18 3.90
CA VAL A 94 -18.24 12.82 3.01
C VAL A 94 -17.59 14.04 2.34
N VAL A 95 -17.81 14.20 1.05
CA VAL A 95 -17.26 15.29 0.23
C VAL A 95 -18.37 16.01 -0.53
N ASP A 96 -18.25 17.32 -0.70
CA ASP A 96 -19.29 18.09 -1.40
C ASP A 96 -19.23 17.85 -2.91
N ALA A 97 -18.03 17.66 -3.48
CA ALA A 97 -17.80 17.44 -4.91
C ALA A 97 -16.60 16.52 -5.16
N PHE A 98 -16.65 15.79 -6.28
CA PHE A 98 -15.55 14.91 -6.71
C PHE A 98 -14.39 15.65 -7.39
N SER A 99 -14.64 16.85 -7.95
CA SER A 99 -13.63 17.61 -8.70
C SER A 99 -12.64 18.36 -7.81
N ASN A 100 -12.95 18.57 -6.52
CA ASN A 100 -12.05 19.16 -5.55
C ASN A 100 -12.46 18.79 -4.11
N PRO A 101 -12.32 17.51 -3.72
CA PRO A 101 -12.70 17.07 -2.40
C PRO A 101 -11.82 17.77 -1.35
N VAL A 102 -12.43 18.48 -0.40
CA VAL A 102 -11.72 19.08 0.74
C VAL A 102 -11.33 17.97 1.72
N ALA A 103 -10.22 17.29 1.43
CA ALA A 103 -9.68 16.22 2.25
C ALA A 103 -8.23 16.56 2.58
N PRO A 104 -7.86 16.73 3.87
CA PRO A 104 -6.48 17.00 4.26
C PRO A 104 -5.53 15.96 3.67
N ASP A 105 -4.39 16.43 3.17
CA ASP A 105 -3.30 15.54 2.76
C ASP A 105 -2.54 15.11 4.02
N PRO A 106 -2.51 13.80 4.38
CA PRO A 106 -1.76 13.31 5.51
C PRO A 106 -0.24 13.43 5.32
N PHE A 107 0.25 13.78 4.13
CA PHE A 107 1.66 14.04 3.84
C PHE A 107 2.02 15.51 3.68
N ALA A 108 1.13 16.45 4.02
CA ALA A 108 1.39 17.89 3.86
C ALA A 108 2.68 18.38 4.55
N SER A 109 3.13 17.70 5.60
CA SER A 109 4.39 17.97 6.33
C SER A 109 5.60 17.16 5.84
N GLY A 110 5.42 16.28 4.84
CA GLY A 110 6.43 15.32 4.36
C GLY A 110 6.52 14.02 5.18
N VAL A 111 5.75 13.90 6.26
CA VAL A 111 5.64 12.70 7.11
C VAL A 111 4.17 12.34 7.25
N PHE A 112 3.86 11.04 7.25
CA PHE A 112 2.48 10.57 7.39
C PHE A 112 1.89 10.94 8.75
N ASP A 113 0.83 11.73 8.75
CA ASP A 113 0.07 12.10 9.95
C ASP A 113 -1.30 11.42 9.97
N SER A 114 -1.43 10.36 10.79
CA SER A 114 -2.68 9.62 10.94
C SER A 114 -3.79 10.41 11.63
N SER A 115 -3.48 11.53 12.31
CA SER A 115 -4.49 12.41 12.90
C SER A 115 -5.29 13.18 11.85
N LYS A 116 -4.78 13.23 10.61
CA LYS A 116 -5.46 13.80 9.44
C LYS A 116 -6.44 12.83 8.79
N LEU A 117 -6.64 11.64 9.34
CA LEU A 117 -7.63 10.66 8.84
C LEU A 117 -8.93 10.81 9.65
N ASP A 118 -10.05 10.54 9.01
CA ASP A 118 -11.37 10.57 9.61
C ASP A 118 -12.17 9.34 9.14
N PHE A 119 -13.22 9.02 9.86
CA PHE A 119 -14.10 7.92 9.51
C PHE A 119 -15.55 8.34 9.62
N LYS A 120 -16.05 8.89 8.51
CA LYS A 120 -17.43 9.36 8.31
C LYS A 120 -18.00 8.70 7.06
N PRO A 121 -18.64 7.53 7.18
CA PRO A 121 -19.22 6.81 6.05
C PRO A 121 -20.43 7.51 5.40
N GLY A 122 -20.95 8.58 6.01
CA GLY A 122 -22.06 9.38 5.48
C GLY A 122 -23.41 8.65 5.53
N GLY A 123 -24.45 9.35 5.07
CA GLY A 123 -25.82 8.86 4.96
C GLY A 123 -26.22 8.42 3.53
N PRO A 124 -27.50 8.04 3.34
CA PRO A 124 -28.03 7.71 2.02
C PRO A 124 -27.88 8.89 1.05
N GLY A 125 -27.36 8.63 -0.16
CA GLY A 125 -27.21 9.67 -1.18
C GLY A 125 -26.05 10.65 -0.97
N ASP A 126 -25.26 10.52 0.10
CA ASP A 126 -24.05 11.32 0.30
C ASP A 126 -22.94 10.90 -0.67
N ARG A 127 -22.09 11.85 -1.05
CA ARG A 127 -20.87 11.57 -1.82
C ARG A 127 -19.75 11.26 -0.84
N VAL A 128 -19.17 10.08 -0.96
CA VAL A 128 -18.15 9.56 -0.06
C VAL A 128 -16.85 9.35 -0.82
N LEU A 129 -15.76 9.74 -0.18
CA LEU A 129 -14.39 9.47 -0.59
C LEU A 129 -13.77 8.50 0.42
N VAL A 130 -13.32 7.36 -0.08
CA VAL A 130 -12.56 6.36 0.66
C VAL A 130 -11.11 6.41 0.17
N ARG A 131 -10.17 6.66 1.08
CA ARG A 131 -8.74 6.63 0.81
C ARG A 131 -8.07 5.60 1.72
N ILE A 132 -7.18 4.82 1.14
CA ILE A 132 -6.38 3.84 1.87
C ILE A 132 -4.92 4.13 1.63
N TRP A 133 -4.18 4.21 2.72
CA TRP A 133 -2.75 4.42 2.76
C TRP A 133 -2.13 3.14 3.31
N TYR A 134 -1.31 2.47 2.50
CA TYR A 134 -0.66 1.23 2.88
C TYR A 134 0.85 1.42 2.91
N GLU A 135 1.45 1.24 4.09
CA GLU A 135 2.90 1.30 4.27
C GLU A 135 3.54 -0.04 3.85
N HIS A 136 4.38 -0.06 2.83
CA HIS A 136 5.13 -1.25 2.44
C HIS A 136 6.63 -1.10 2.75
N PRO A 137 7.21 -1.99 3.57
CA PRO A 137 8.66 -1.98 3.80
C PRO A 137 9.40 -2.54 2.58
N ILE A 138 10.27 -1.72 2.00
CA ILE A 138 11.16 -2.14 0.90
C ILE A 138 12.47 -2.65 1.48
N VAL A 139 12.93 -3.79 0.98
CA VAL A 139 14.16 -4.44 1.42
C VAL A 139 15.36 -3.89 0.65
N THR A 140 15.21 -3.55 -0.63
CA THR A 140 16.34 -3.01 -1.42
C THR A 140 16.51 -1.49 -1.25
N PRO A 141 17.66 -1.00 -0.75
CA PRO A 141 17.87 0.43 -0.48
C PRO A 141 17.79 1.31 -1.73
N PHE A 142 18.15 0.77 -2.89
CA PHE A 142 18.12 1.52 -4.15
C PHE A 142 16.69 1.79 -4.63
N ILE A 143 15.77 0.84 -4.42
CA ILE A 143 14.36 1.03 -4.77
C ILE A 143 13.68 1.94 -3.77
N SER A 144 13.99 1.83 -2.47
CA SER A 144 13.42 2.74 -1.47
C SER A 144 13.79 4.20 -1.76
N GLN A 145 15.02 4.48 -2.20
CA GLN A 145 15.44 5.83 -2.61
C GLN A 145 14.78 6.30 -3.91
N ALA A 146 14.50 5.41 -4.85
CA ALA A 146 13.84 5.76 -6.11
C ALA A 146 12.32 5.99 -5.95
N LEU A 147 11.67 5.23 -5.06
CA LEU A 147 10.21 5.22 -4.90
C LEU A 147 9.71 6.04 -3.72
N SER A 148 10.50 6.20 -2.65
CA SER A 148 10.07 6.99 -1.51
C SER A 148 10.01 8.47 -1.86
N ARG A 149 8.84 9.07 -1.60
CA ARG A 149 8.59 10.51 -1.76
C ARG A 149 8.44 11.21 -0.41
N THR A 150 8.72 10.49 0.68
CA THR A 150 8.48 10.92 2.05
C THR A 150 9.81 11.03 2.79
N THR A 151 9.87 11.95 3.75
CA THR A 151 11.10 12.24 4.50
C THR A 151 11.58 11.04 5.34
N ASP A 152 10.70 10.05 5.56
CA ASP A 152 10.95 8.83 6.33
C ASP A 152 11.45 7.65 5.47
N HIS A 153 11.70 7.84 4.18
CA HIS A 153 12.17 6.80 3.23
C HIS A 153 11.26 5.57 3.12
N LYS A 154 9.99 5.72 3.49
CA LYS A 154 8.98 4.67 3.37
C LYS A 154 8.31 4.72 2.00
N VAL A 155 7.81 3.57 1.57
CA VAL A 155 6.98 3.47 0.37
C VAL A 155 5.54 3.29 0.78
N TRP A 156 4.70 4.17 0.22
CA TRP A 156 3.29 4.25 0.51
C TRP A 156 2.51 3.98 -0.76
N LEU A 157 1.62 2.98 -0.70
CA LEU A 157 0.62 2.75 -1.72
C LEU A 157 -0.64 3.51 -1.33
N THR A 158 -1.19 4.27 -2.27
CA THR A 158 -2.37 5.10 -2.05
C THR A 158 -3.45 4.70 -3.03
N THR A 159 -4.56 4.21 -2.52
CA THR A 159 -5.76 3.93 -3.32
C THR A 159 -6.88 4.85 -2.89
N SER A 160 -7.57 5.46 -3.84
CA SER A 160 -8.73 6.31 -3.56
C SER A 160 -9.92 5.92 -4.42
N LEU A 161 -11.08 5.77 -3.80
CA LEU A 161 -12.35 5.48 -4.44
C LEU A 161 -13.37 6.53 -4.01
N ALA A 162 -14.03 7.16 -4.97
CA ALA A 162 -15.09 8.12 -4.72
C ALA A 162 -16.41 7.60 -5.32
N PHE A 163 -17.47 7.64 -4.54
CA PHE A 163 -18.79 7.15 -4.96
C PHE A 163 -19.90 7.89 -4.24
N ARG A 164 -21.14 7.68 -4.68
CA ARG A 164 -22.33 8.12 -3.97
C ARG A 164 -22.94 6.92 -3.25
N ASN A 165 -23.29 7.09 -1.98
CA ASN A 165 -24.02 6.08 -1.22
C ASN A 165 -25.38 5.83 -1.88
N GLU A 166 -25.75 4.55 -1.93
CA GLU A 166 -27.05 4.12 -2.45
C GLU A 166 -28.18 4.67 -1.55
N PRO A 167 -29.39 4.88 -2.08
CA PRO A 167 -30.55 5.20 -1.27
C PRO A 167 -31.01 3.93 -0.54
N TYR A 168 -30.31 3.58 0.55
CA TYR A 168 -30.69 2.47 1.40
C TYR A 168 -31.83 2.89 2.36
N GLN A 169 -32.79 1.98 2.57
CA GLN A 169 -33.88 2.11 3.54
C GLN A 169 -33.60 1.22 4.76
#